data_AF-A0A3B8ZJS1-F1
#
_entry.id   AF-A0A3B8ZJS1-F1
#
_cell.length_a   1.000
_cell.length_b   1.000
_cell.length_c   1.000
_cell.angle_alpha   90.00
_cell.angle_beta   90.00
_cell.angle_gamma   90.00
#
_symmetry.space_group_name_H-M   'P 1'
#
loop_
_entity.id
_entity.type
_entity.pdbx_description
1 polymer ?
#
loop_
_entity_poly.entity_id
_entity_poly.type
_entity_poly.pdbx_seq_one_letter_code
_entity_poly.pdbx_strand_id
1 'polypeptide(L)' 'MKGHTSLYRVLPTAEDVQPLLLGTARDIQPSQPIAWTRRFGPAKAKMLYTSLGDPLDVKQPAVRRLLLNAFEWALSP' A
#
# COMPACT_ATOMS: atom_id res chain seq x y z
N MET A 1 11.25 -6.31 4.29
CA MET A 1 10.10 -6.04 5.18
C MET A 1 9.26 -7.31 5.21
N LYS A 2 8.69 -7.69 6.36
CA LYS A 2 7.85 -8.89 6.48
C LYS A 2 6.51 -8.47 7.09
N GLY A 3 5.38 -8.76 6.44
CA GLY A 3 4.06 -8.55 7.04
C GLY A 3 3.82 -9.55 8.19
N HIS A 4 3.18 -9.11 9.26
CA HIS A 4 2.89 -9.95 10.43
C HIS A 4 1.53 -10.63 10.39
N THR A 5 0.65 -10.22 9.49
CA THR A 5 -0.66 -10.84 9.25
C THR A 5 -0.78 -11.42 7.84
N SER A 6 -1.88 -12.13 7.58
CA SER A 6 -2.19 -12.73 6.28
C SER A 6 -2.28 -11.66 5.18
N LEU A 7 -1.77 -12.01 4.00
CA LEU A 7 -1.87 -11.17 2.80
C LEU A 7 -3.31 -11.15 2.29
N TYR A 8 -3.88 -9.96 2.12
CA TYR A 8 -5.19 -9.79 1.47
C TYR A 8 -5.08 -9.94 -0.06
N ARG A 9 -6.13 -10.49 -0.67
CA ARG A 9 -6.29 -10.49 -2.13
C ARG A 9 -6.84 -9.14 -2.57
N VAL A 10 -6.03 -8.36 -3.30
CA VAL A 10 -6.33 -6.97 -3.68
C VAL A 10 -6.65 -6.86 -5.17
N LEU A 11 -6.15 -7.78 -5.98
CA LEU A 11 -6.47 -7.82 -7.41
C LEU A 11 -7.90 -8.34 -7.67
N PRO A 12 -8.58 -7.84 -8.71
CA PRO A 12 -8.13 -6.80 -9.63
C PRO A 12 -8.23 -5.38 -9.03
N THR A 13 -7.29 -4.51 -9.40
CA THR A 13 -7.34 -3.07 -9.07
C THR A 13 -7.84 -2.26 -10.26
N ALA A 14 -8.32 -1.04 -10.03
CA ALA A 14 -8.64 -0.11 -11.11
C ALA A 14 -7.37 0.25 -11.93
N GLU A 15 -7.54 0.58 -13.21
CA GLU A 15 -6.42 0.85 -14.15
C GLU A 15 -5.53 2.03 -13.74
N ASP A 16 -6.09 3.00 -13.01
CA ASP A 16 -5.40 4.20 -12.55
C ASP A 16 -4.68 4.02 -11.20
N VAL A 17 -4.64 2.79 -10.68
CA VAL A 17 -3.85 2.42 -9.50
C VAL A 17 -2.39 2.25 -9.89
N GLN A 18 -1.50 2.85 -9.10
CA GLN A 18 -0.05 2.76 -9.25
C GLN A 18 0.54 1.94 -8.09
N PRO A 19 0.92 0.67 -8.31
CA PRO A 19 1.54 -0.17 -7.28
C PRO A 19 2.86 0.42 -6.79
N LEU A 20 3.05 0.46 -5.47
CA LEU A 20 4.31 0.83 -4.82
C LEU A 20 5.05 -0.39 -4.28
N LEU A 21 4.32 -1.35 -3.71
CA LEU A 21 4.87 -2.58 -3.13
C LEU A 21 4.02 -3.78 -3.50
N LEU A 22 4.68 -4.86 -3.90
CA LEU A 22 4.05 -6.16 -4.12
C LEU A 22 4.43 -7.09 -2.95
N GLY A 23 3.42 -7.76 -2.38
CA GLY A 23 3.56 -8.78 -1.36
C GLY A 23 3.31 -10.17 -1.91
N THR A 24 4.02 -11.14 -1.35
CA THR A 24 3.83 -12.57 -1.62
C THR A 24 3.43 -13.28 -0.34
N ALA A 25 2.58 -14.29 -0.46
CA ALA A 25 2.26 -15.20 0.61
C ALA A 25 2.16 -16.61 0.05
N ARG A 26 2.33 -17.61 0.94
CA ARG A 26 2.12 -19.01 0.56
C ARG A 26 0.68 -19.15 0.03
N ASP A 27 0.54 -19.84 -1.09
CA ASP A 27 -0.74 -20.16 -1.73
C ASP A 27 -1.53 -18.97 -2.32
N ILE A 28 -0.94 -17.76 -2.35
CA ILE A 28 -1.54 -16.60 -3.00
C ILE A 28 -0.72 -16.23 -4.23
N GLN A 29 -1.33 -16.45 -5.40
CA GLN A 29 -0.82 -16.03 -6.70
C GLN A 29 -1.89 -15.23 -7.46
N PRO A 30 -1.47 -14.21 -8.25
CA PRO A 30 -0.11 -13.66 -8.33
C PRO A 30 0.25 -12.85 -7.07
N SER A 31 1.46 -12.29 -7.01
CA SER A 31 1.82 -11.28 -6.00
C SER A 31 0.75 -10.17 -5.94
N GLN A 32 0.38 -9.75 -4.73
CA GLN A 32 -0.68 -8.77 -4.52
C GLN A 32 -0.09 -7.39 -4.23
N PRO A 33 -0.67 -6.29 -4.71
CA PRO A 33 -0.23 -4.95 -4.34
C PRO A 33 -0.60 -4.67 -2.88
N ILE A 34 0.41 -4.60 -2.00
CA ILE A 34 0.25 -4.35 -0.56
C ILE A 34 0.42 -2.87 -0.19
N ALA A 35 0.91 -2.06 -1.12
CA ALA A 35 0.83 -0.61 -1.06
C ALA A 35 0.70 -0.05 -2.47
N TRP A 36 -0.16 0.95 -2.66
CA TRP A 36 -0.38 1.61 -3.94
C TRP A 36 -0.89 3.04 -3.77
N THR A 37 -0.76 3.84 -4.82
CA THR A 37 -1.33 5.18 -4.89
C THR A 37 -2.33 5.29 -6.03
N ARG A 38 -3.23 6.28 -5.95
CA ARG A 38 -4.21 6.58 -6.99
C ARG A 38 -4.56 8.07 -6.95
N ARG A 39 -4.90 8.65 -8.10
CA ARG A 39 -5.53 9.97 -8.20
C ARG A 39 -6.97 9.82 -8.67
N PHE A 40 -7.93 10.02 -7.77
CA PHE A 40 -9.33 9.67 -8.03
C PHE A 40 -10.27 10.88 -8.08
N GLY A 41 -11.30 10.78 -8.92
CA GLY A 41 -12.37 11.77 -9.05
C GLY A 41 -11.98 13.06 -9.79
N PRO A 42 -12.94 14.00 -9.96
CA PRO A 42 -12.72 15.25 -10.67
C PRO A 42 -11.60 16.11 -10.06
N ALA A 43 -11.50 16.12 -8.73
CA ALA A 43 -10.48 16.86 -7.99
C ALA A 43 -9.10 16.17 -7.94
N LYS A 44 -8.94 15.00 -8.58
CA LYS A 44 -7.69 14.21 -8.59
C LYS A 44 -7.13 13.96 -7.19
N ALA A 45 -8.02 13.61 -6.25
CA ALA A 45 -7.70 13.35 -4.86
C ALA A 45 -6.61 12.29 -4.74
N LYS A 46 -5.57 12.58 -3.96
CA LYS A 46 -4.44 11.69 -3.69
C LYS A 46 -4.89 10.61 -2.70
N MET A 47 -4.87 9.36 -3.14
CA MET A 47 -5.16 8.19 -2.31
C MET A 47 -3.89 7.36 -2.15
N LEU A 48 -3.58 7.00 -0.91
CA LEU A 48 -2.63 5.95 -0.57
C LEU A 48 -3.42 4.81 0.10
N TYR A 49 -3.14 3.58 -0.31
CA TYR A 49 -3.57 2.38 0.40
C TYR A 49 -2.36 1.56 0.82
N THR A 50 -2.44 0.93 1.99
CA THR A 50 -1.57 -0.19 2.35
C THR A 50 -2.31 -1.20 3.22
N SER A 51 -2.01 -2.49 3.04
CA SER A 51 -2.49 -3.56 3.91
C SER A 51 -1.59 -3.82 5.13
N LEU A 52 -0.48 -3.09 5.25
CA LEU A 52 0.45 -3.15 6.39
C LEU A 52 -0.13 -2.33 7.56
N GLY A 53 -0.97 -2.97 8.36
CA GLY A 53 -1.69 -2.31 9.46
C GLY A 53 -1.54 -2.99 10.82
N ASP A 54 -0.85 -4.13 10.90
CA ASP A 54 -0.62 -4.79 12.18
C ASP A 54 0.29 -3.92 13.07
N PRO A 55 0.06 -3.83 14.39
CA PRO A 55 0.93 -3.08 15.29
C PRO A 55 2.42 -3.46 15.18
N LEU A 56 2.75 -4.71 14.87
CA LEU A 56 4.12 -5.15 14.64
C LEU A 56 4.66 -4.72 13.27
N ASP A 57 3.81 -4.52 12.27
CA ASP A 57 4.21 -3.92 11.00
C ASP A 57 4.68 -2.49 11.22
N VAL A 58 3.90 -1.69 11.97
CA VAL A 58 4.23 -0.28 12.26
C VAL A 58 5.51 -0.13 13.10
N LYS A 59 5.92 -1.15 13.85
CA LYS A 59 7.24 -1.14 14.54
C LYS A 59 8.41 -1.17 13.54
N GLN A 60 8.23 -1.70 12.34
CA GLN A 60 9.29 -1.76 11.34
C GLN A 60 9.63 -0.36 10.81
N PRO A 61 10.91 0.06 10.86
CA PRO A 61 11.32 1.38 10.36
C PRO A 61 10.90 1.66 8.92
N ALA A 62 10.93 0.64 8.06
CA ALA A 62 10.54 0.79 6.67
C ALA A 62 9.03 1.06 6.48
N VAL A 63 8.16 0.52 7.34
CA VAL A 63 6.70 0.81 7.31
C VAL A 63 6.46 2.24 7.74
N ARG A 64 7.15 2.69 8.80
CA ARG A 64 7.09 4.09 9.25
C ARG A 64 7.57 5.05 8.15
N ARG A 65 8.65 4.71 7.44
CA ARG A 65 9.14 5.53 6.32
C ARG A 65 8.14 5.58 5.17
N LEU A 66 7.49 4.46 4.83
CA LEU A 66 6.43 4.41 3.82
C LEU A 66 5.28 5.37 4.19
N LEU A 67 4.79 5.31 5.43
CA LEU A 67 3.70 6.16 5.90
C LEU A 67 4.08 7.64 5.91
N LEU A 68 5.27 7.98 6.41
CA LEU A 68 5.76 9.37 6.42
C LEU A 68 5.86 9.93 5.00
N ASN A 69 6.49 9.21 4.07
CA ASN A 69 6.59 9.63 2.67
C ASN A 69 5.22 9.80 2.03
N ALA A 70 4.26 8.94 2.39
CA ALA A 70 2.93 9.03 1.84
C ALA A 70 2.13 10.23 2.38
N PHE A 71 2.30 10.58 3.66
CA PHE A 71 1.74 11.81 4.21
C PHE A 71 2.34 13.05 3.55
N GLU A 72 3.67 13.10 3.41
CA GLU A 72 4.36 14.18 2.71
C GLU A 72 3.85 14.31 1.26
N TRP A 73 3.71 13.19 0.54
CA TRP A 73 3.16 13.17 -0.82
C TRP A 73 1.71 13.64 -0.89
N ALA A 74 0.87 13.21 0.07
CA ALA A 74 -0.55 13.57 0.11
C ALA A 74 -0.75 15.07 0.38
N LEU A 75 0.12 15.67 1.21
CA LEU A 75 0.08 17.09 1.56
C LEU A 75 0.82 17.99 0.57
N SER A 76 1.64 17.42 -0.32
CA SER A 76 2.30 18.20 -1.36
C SER A 76 1.26 18.84 -2.28
N PRO A 77 1.58 19.97 -2.93
CA PRO A 77 0.79 20.48 -4.03
C PRO A 77 0.65 19.47 -5.18
#